data_AF-A0A930FH97-F1
#
_entry.id   AF-A0A930FH97-F1
#
_cell.length_a   1.000
_cell.length_b   1.000
_cell.length_c   1.000
_cell.angle_alpha   90.00
_cell.angle_beta   90.00
_cell.angle_gamma   90.00
#
_symmetry.space_group_name_H-M   'P 1'
#
loop_
_entity.id
_entity.type
_entity.pdbx_description
1 polymer ?
#
loop_
_entity_poly.entity_id
_entity_poly.type
_entity_poly.pdbx_seq_one_letter_code
_entity_poly.pdbx_strand_id
1 'polypeptide(L)'
;MIKWIGTDTSRFIKWNEEAETYLELLYKLIERGLVHDYLDLEGDTFHDLLNYSKELEELNKKENYNAIREFDFDSLLKQLNDEQIKTIILANQGNAYYQGFKEV
;
A
#
# COMPACT_ATOMS: atom_id res chain seq x y z
N MET A 1 -12.20 -5.98 13.41
CA MET A 1 -12.37 -4.82 12.52
C MET A 1 -11.20 -3.86 12.72
N ILE A 2 -10.67 -3.26 11.66
CA ILE A 2 -9.54 -2.33 11.70
C ILE A 2 -10.05 -0.91 11.47
N LYS A 3 -9.66 0.01 12.34
CA LYS A 3 -9.85 1.46 12.14
C LYS A 3 -8.51 2.10 11.84
N TRP A 4 -8.42 2.79 10.72
CA TRP A 4 -7.27 3.58 10.33
C TRP A 4 -7.57 5.07 10.44
N ILE A 5 -6.57 5.82 10.87
CA ILE A 5 -6.58 7.28 10.85
C ILE A 5 -5.33 7.78 10.15
N GLY A 6 -5.46 8.88 9.42
CA GLY A 6 -4.35 9.62 8.84
C GLY A 6 -4.66 11.11 8.81
N THR A 7 -3.64 11.94 8.70
CA THR A 7 -3.80 13.40 8.69
C THR A 7 -2.84 14.06 7.72
N ASP A 8 -3.14 15.29 7.30
CA ASP A 8 -2.17 16.09 6.57
C ASP A 8 -1.03 16.57 7.50
N THR A 9 0.03 17.16 6.93
CA THR A 9 1.16 17.67 7.72
C THR A 9 0.75 18.73 8.75
N SER A 10 -0.30 19.51 8.47
CA SER A 10 -0.82 20.53 9.40
C SER A 10 -1.74 19.95 10.49
N ARG A 11 -2.10 18.66 10.40
CA ARG A 11 -3.05 17.95 11.27
C ARG A 11 -4.47 18.54 11.28
N PHE A 12 -4.79 19.37 10.29
CA PHE A 12 -6.11 19.97 10.16
C PHE A 12 -7.09 19.02 9.48
N ILE A 13 -6.65 18.39 8.37
CA ILE A 13 -7.43 17.40 7.65
C ILE A 13 -7.20 16.05 8.32
N LYS A 14 -8.30 15.38 8.66
CA LYS A 14 -8.30 14.04 9.25
C LYS A 14 -9.08 13.10 8.37
N TRP A 15 -8.43 12.02 7.96
CA TRP A 15 -9.04 10.91 7.27
C TRP A 15 -9.23 9.76 8.24
N ASN A 16 -10.34 9.04 8.07
CA ASN A 16 -10.64 7.83 8.82
C ASN A 16 -11.16 6.80 7.82
N GLU A 17 -10.75 5.55 8.01
CA GLU A 17 -11.23 4.41 7.24
C GLU A 17 -11.43 3.20 8.14
N GLU A 18 -12.40 2.36 7.78
CA GLU A 18 -12.69 1.13 8.50
C GLU A 18 -12.76 -0.05 7.51
N ALA A 19 -12.19 -1.19 7.87
CA ALA A 19 -12.17 -2.39 7.05
C ALA A 19 -12.12 -3.65 7.92
N GLU A 20 -12.50 -4.80 7.38
CA GLU A 20 -12.44 -6.07 8.10
C GLU A 20 -11.03 -6.69 8.06
N THR A 21 -10.26 -6.40 7.01
CA THR A 21 -8.88 -6.90 6.82
C THR A 21 -7.94 -5.77 6.40
N TYR A 22 -6.63 -5.95 6.63
CA TYR A 22 -5.63 -4.98 6.18
C TYR A 22 -5.58 -4.88 4.64
N LEU A 23 -5.85 -5.98 3.93
CA LEU A 23 -5.94 -5.97 2.46
C LEU A 23 -7.10 -5.10 1.96
N GLU A 24 -8.28 -5.26 2.55
CA GLU A 24 -9.43 -4.39 2.23
C GLU A 24 -9.11 -2.93 2.56
N LEU A 25 -8.45 -2.68 3.69
CA LEU A 25 -8.01 -1.33 4.06
C LEU A 25 -7.06 -0.73 3.02
N LEU A 26 -6.06 -1.48 2.57
CA LEU A 26 -5.12 -1.04 1.54
C LEU A 26 -5.87 -0.59 0.27
N TYR A 27 -6.81 -1.39 -0.22
CA TYR A 27 -7.60 -1.04 -1.40
C TYR A 27 -8.42 0.24 -1.22
N LYS A 28 -9.07 0.42 -0.07
CA LYS A 28 -9.80 1.67 0.24
C LYS A 28 -8.88 2.88 0.26
N LEU A 29 -7.68 2.76 0.82
CA LEU A 29 -6.73 3.86 0.89
C LEU A 29 -6.15 4.21 -0.49
N ILE A 30 -5.93 3.22 -1.36
CA ILE A 30 -5.55 3.44 -2.76
C ILE A 30 -6.67 4.17 -3.52
N GLU A 31 -7.91 3.70 -3.41
CA GLU A 31 -9.07 4.34 -4.07
C GLU A 31 -9.23 5.82 -3.67
N ARG A 32 -8.90 6.14 -2.41
CA ARG A 32 -8.92 7.52 -1.89
C ARG A 32 -7.69 8.35 -2.22
N GLY A 33 -6.67 7.78 -2.85
CA GLY A 33 -5.40 8.45 -3.12
C GLY A 33 -4.59 8.77 -1.86
N LEU A 34 -4.82 8.06 -0.75
CA LEU A 34 -4.09 8.21 0.51
C LEU A 34 -2.87 7.26 0.58
N VAL A 35 -2.84 6.27 -0.31
CA VAL A 35 -1.76 5.32 -0.55
C VAL A 35 -1.57 5.25 -2.07
N HIS A 36 -0.32 5.22 -2.54
CA HIS A 36 -0.04 5.08 -3.98
C HIS A 36 -0.61 3.79 -4.53
N ASP A 37 -1.11 3.83 -5.76
CA ASP A 37 -1.51 2.64 -6.49
C ASP A 37 -0.29 1.72 -6.69
N TYR A 38 -0.44 0.41 -6.57
CA TYR A 38 0.65 -0.55 -6.81
C TYR A 38 1.05 -0.63 -8.30
N LEU A 39 0.24 -0.06 -9.20
CA LEU A 39 0.56 0.13 -10.61
C LEU A 39 1.36 1.42 -10.88
N ASP A 40 1.46 2.32 -9.90
CA ASP A 40 2.36 3.47 -9.94
C ASP A 40 3.78 3.00 -9.61
N LEU A 41 4.59 2.79 -10.66
CA LEU A 41 5.93 2.22 -10.53
C LEU A 41 6.92 3.15 -9.81
N GLU A 42 6.59 4.42 -9.63
CA GLU A 42 7.37 5.38 -8.82
C GLU A 42 6.80 5.53 -7.40
N GLY A 43 5.65 4.93 -7.14
CA GLY A 43 4.93 5.03 -5.88
C GLY A 43 5.51 4.14 -4.78
N ASP A 44 5.40 4.61 -3.53
CA ASP A 44 5.90 3.92 -2.34
C ASP A 44 5.38 2.47 -2.24
N THR A 45 4.11 2.26 -2.60
CA THR A 45 3.47 0.93 -2.59
C THR A 45 4.18 -0.05 -3.52
N PHE A 46 4.46 0.34 -4.76
CA PHE A 46 5.16 -0.53 -5.71
C PHE A 46 6.57 -0.85 -5.22
N HIS A 47 7.29 0.16 -4.73
CA HIS A 47 8.64 0.01 -4.20
C HIS A 47 8.70 -0.97 -3.01
N ASP A 48 7.72 -0.91 -2.11
CA ASP A 48 7.64 -1.85 -1.00
C ASP A 48 7.34 -3.28 -1.46
N LEU A 49 6.48 -3.45 -2.48
CA LEU A 49 6.14 -4.77 -3.03
C LEU A 49 7.34 -5.50 -3.64
N LEU A 50 8.38 -4.79 -4.09
CA LEU A 50 9.63 -5.40 -4.54
C LEU A 50 10.28 -6.27 -3.45
N ASN A 51 10.09 -5.93 -2.18
CA ASN A 51 10.66 -6.68 -1.05
C ASN A 51 9.94 -8.02 -0.81
N TYR A 52 8.76 -8.23 -1.40
CA TYR A 52 7.92 -9.39 -1.16
C TYR A 52 7.80 -10.33 -2.36
N SER A 53 8.35 -9.96 -3.52
CA SER A 53 8.40 -10.81 -4.70
C SER A 53 9.74 -10.70 -5.40
N LYS A 54 10.52 -11.79 -5.36
CA LYS A 54 11.79 -11.89 -6.08
C LYS A 54 11.60 -11.76 -7.59
N GLU A 55 10.51 -12.30 -8.13
CA GLU A 55 10.17 -12.15 -9.54
C GLU A 55 9.98 -10.67 -9.90
N LEU A 56 9.15 -9.95 -9.13
CA LEU A 56 8.88 -8.54 -9.37
C LEU A 56 10.16 -7.69 -9.22
N GLU A 57 10.99 -7.98 -8.20
CA GLU A 57 12.29 -7.34 -8.01
C GLU A 57 13.21 -7.54 -9.22
N GLU A 58 13.30 -8.76 -9.75
CA GLU A 58 14.10 -9.08 -10.93
C GLU A 58 13.58 -8.39 -12.20
N LEU A 59 12.26 -8.31 -12.37
CA LEU A 59 11.64 -7.58 -13.48
C LEU A 59 11.96 -6.08 -13.41
N ASN A 60 11.87 -5.49 -12.20
CA ASN A 60 12.19 -4.08 -11.97
C ASN A 60 13.67 -3.77 -12.25
N LYS A 61 14.61 -4.61 -11.76
CA LYS A 61 16.05 -4.47 -12.03
C LYS A 61 16.42 -4.54 -13.51
N LYS A 62 15.64 -5.30 -14.30
CA LYS A 62 15.83 -5.43 -15.75
C LYS A 62 15.08 -4.34 -16.54
N GLU A 63 14.39 -3.43 -15.86
CA GLU A 63 13.53 -2.41 -16.46
C GLU A 63 12.51 -3.01 -17.45
N ASN A 64 12.02 -4.23 -17.16
CA ASN A 64 11.07 -4.93 -18.03
C ASN A 64 9.63 -4.51 -17.72
N TYR A 65 9.30 -3.25 -18.01
CA TYR A 65 8.01 -2.65 -17.67
C TYR A 65 6.81 -3.33 -18.33
N ASN A 66 7.00 -3.96 -19.50
CA ASN A 66 5.93 -4.72 -20.15
C ASN A 66 5.52 -5.93 -19.30
N ALA A 67 6.50 -6.68 -18.80
CA ALA A 67 6.23 -7.82 -17.93
C ALA A 67 5.68 -7.37 -16.56
N ILE A 68 6.13 -6.23 -16.03
CA ILE A 68 5.59 -5.67 -14.77
C ILE A 68 4.11 -5.32 -14.93
N ARG A 69 3.69 -4.76 -16.07
CA ARG A 69 2.26 -4.47 -16.34
C ARG A 69 1.38 -5.72 -16.42
N GLU A 70 1.97 -6.86 -16.75
CA GLU A 70 1.28 -8.16 -16.82
C GLU A 70 1.42 -8.97 -15.52
N PHE A 71 2.15 -8.45 -14.52
CA PHE A 71 2.37 -9.14 -13.24
C PHE A 71 1.06 -9.22 -12.44
N ASP A 72 0.81 -10.37 -11.81
CA ASP A 72 -0.38 -10.60 -10.99
C ASP A 72 -0.20 -10.04 -9.57
N PHE A 73 -0.38 -8.72 -9.45
CA PHE A 73 -0.30 -8.00 -8.18
C PHE A 73 -1.36 -8.45 -7.17
N ASP A 74 -2.57 -8.79 -7.62
CA ASP A 74 -3.65 -9.21 -6.72
C ASP A 74 -3.32 -10.54 -6.04
N SER A 75 -2.73 -11.50 -6.78
CA SER A 75 -2.21 -12.73 -6.18
C SER A 75 -1.08 -12.45 -5.17
N LEU A 76 -0.14 -11.55 -5.48
CA LEU A 76 0.92 -11.17 -4.55
C LEU A 76 0.34 -10.57 -3.26
N LEU A 77 -0.56 -9.59 -3.37
CA LEU A 77 -1.17 -8.90 -2.22
C LEU A 77 -1.95 -9.86 -1.32
N LYS A 78 -2.66 -10.84 -1.90
CA LYS A 78 -3.40 -11.87 -1.15
C LYS A 78 -2.50 -12.85 -0.38
N GLN A 79 -1.22 -12.95 -0.73
CA GLN A 79 -0.24 -13.80 -0.02
C GLN A 79 0.45 -13.06 1.13
N LEU A 80 0.37 -11.73 1.17
CA LEU A 80 0.94 -10.93 2.25
C LEU A 80 0.16 -11.12 3.54
N ASN A 81 0.88 -11.16 4.66
CA ASN A 81 0.26 -11.12 5.98
C ASN A 81 -0.08 -9.68 6.39
N ASP A 82 -0.89 -9.55 7.43
CA ASP A 82 -1.39 -8.27 7.95
C ASP A 82 -0.28 -7.27 8.27
N GLU A 83 0.83 -7.71 8.89
CA GLU A 83 1.94 -6.82 9.24
C GLU A 83 2.70 -6.33 8.00
N GLN A 84 2.80 -7.13 6.93
CA GLN A 84 3.37 -6.70 5.65
C GLN A 84 2.48 -5.65 4.98
N ILE A 85 1.16 -5.86 4.94
CA ILE A 85 0.22 -4.89 4.36
C ILE A 85 0.20 -3.59 5.17
N LYS A 86 0.21 -3.69 6.50
CA LYS A 86 0.34 -2.54 7.39
C LYS A 86 1.63 -1.75 7.15
N THR A 87 2.74 -2.45 6.91
CA THR A 87 4.02 -1.82 6.56
C THR A 87 3.90 -1.00 5.28
N ILE A 88 3.30 -1.57 4.23
CA ILE A 88 3.04 -0.89 2.95
C ILE A 88 2.21 0.39 3.15
N ILE A 89 1.12 0.31 3.93
CA ILE A 89 0.27 1.48 4.23
C ILE A 89 1.09 2.56 4.96
N LEU A 90 1.90 2.17 5.95
CA LEU A 90 2.73 3.08 6.73
C LEU A 90 3.85 3.74 5.92
N ALA A 91 4.34 3.11 4.84
CA ALA A 91 5.38 3.71 3.99
C ALA A 91 4.88 4.95 3.23
N ASN A 92 3.57 5.04 2.97
CA ASN A 92 2.92 6.11 2.21
C ASN A 92 2.73 7.41 3.02
N GLN A 93 3.77 7.86 3.74
CA GLN A 93 3.71 9.10 4.53
C GLN A 93 3.60 10.36 3.65
N GLY A 94 3.92 10.29 2.36
CA GLY A 94 3.77 11.42 1.44
C GLY A 94 2.32 11.84 1.20
N ASN A 95 1.39 10.89 1.25
CA ASN A 95 -0.03 11.10 0.95
C ASN A 95 -0.90 11.18 2.22
N ALA A 96 -0.51 10.47 3.27
CA ALA A 96 -1.15 10.55 4.58
C ALA A 96 -0.10 10.47 5.71
N TYR A 97 0.00 11.55 6.50
CA TYR A 97 0.93 11.67 7.63
C TYR A 97 0.28 11.24 8.95
N TYR A 98 1.12 10.94 9.95
CA TYR A 98 0.71 10.61 11.31
C TYR A 98 -0.34 9.49 11.37
N GLN A 99 -0.09 8.45 10.58
CA GLN A 99 -1.00 7.32 10.45
C GLN A 99 -1.10 6.51 11.75
N GLY A 100 -2.27 5.97 12.02
CA GLY A 100 -2.52 5.14 13.19
C GLY A 100 -3.56 4.05 12.93
N PHE A 101 -3.39 2.92 13.60
CA PHE A 101 -4.29 1.78 13.50
C PHE A 101 -4.86 1.47 14.88
N LYS A 102 -6.14 1.12 14.92
CA LYS A 102 -6.81 0.58 16.09
C LYS A 102 -7.58 -0.66 15.68
N GLU A 103 -7.18 -1.79 16.24
CA GLU A 103 -7.91 -3.06 16.11
C GLU A 103 -9.02 -3.08 17.16
N VAL A 104 -10.24 -3.42 16.71
CA VAL A 104 -11.47 -3.45 17.50
C VAL A 104 -12.11 -4.83 17.39
#